data_AF-K1XCC7-F1
#
_entry.id   AF-K1XCC7-F1
#
_cell.length_a   1.000
_cell.length_b   1.000
_cell.length_c   1.000
_cell.angle_alpha   90.00
_cell.angle_beta   90.00
_cell.angle_gamma   90.00
#
_symmetry.space_group_name_H-M   'P 1'
#
loop_
_entity.id
_entity.type
_entity.pdbx_description
1 polymer ?
#
loop_
_entity_poly.entity_id
_entity_poly.type
_entity_poly.pdbx_seq_one_letter_code
_entity_poly.pdbx_strand_id
1 'polypeptide(L)'
;MKEKAEIEFEILTPCFCAGNDPKGAEIRATSIKGMMHWWYRALYGGFDDERKIFGGIEIKDNEIKEKLSFKDRRSSIDIKITDFIGDEEKNITENKITSIGPKYLLYGMEGRCVIKKGNFKLTLKKKPLFNEAKELDDNFILMFSLLFSLGSRSRKGFGSLWPKNIIIDGQRENIPENKVEFIDAIKSKVISKDMKMKFISQGEVSSKDALNKIHDFLYQKDRRQGNEKGDKDRIPSPLLFKVIKLENKYFPLLIVFKNQIMNDPKKPKRKQVWDKIYAEMENLNDL
;
A
#
# COMPACT_ATOMS: atom_id res chain seq x y z
N MET A 1 -10.55 25.03 6.70
CA MET A 1 -10.08 23.84 5.95
C MET A 1 -11.31 23.11 5.47
N LYS A 2 -11.44 22.83 4.18
CA LYS A 2 -12.56 22.06 3.63
C LYS A 2 -12.18 20.58 3.65
N GLU A 3 -13.08 19.70 4.08
CA GLU A 3 -12.87 18.26 3.97
C GLU A 3 -12.93 17.83 2.51
N LYS A 4 -11.90 17.10 2.07
CA LYS A 4 -11.81 16.51 0.73
C LYS A 4 -12.32 15.08 0.75
N ALA A 5 -11.92 14.30 1.76
CA ALA A 5 -12.43 12.96 1.92
C ALA A 5 -12.40 12.49 3.39
N GLU A 6 -13.31 11.58 3.71
CA GLU A 6 -13.35 10.83 4.97
C GLU A 6 -13.48 9.34 4.66
N ILE A 7 -12.57 8.54 5.21
CA ILE A 7 -12.55 7.10 5.01
C ILE A 7 -12.46 6.41 6.36
N GLU A 8 -13.38 5.49 6.62
CA GLU A 8 -13.34 4.62 7.80
C GLU A 8 -12.73 3.28 7.39
N PHE A 9 -11.61 2.91 7.99
CA PHE A 9 -10.89 1.68 7.66
C PHE A 9 -11.04 0.62 8.73
N GLU A 10 -11.24 -0.63 8.30
CA GLU A 10 -11.00 -1.85 9.06
C GLU A 10 -9.58 -2.38 8.75
N ILE A 11 -8.82 -2.74 9.78
CA ILE A 11 -7.52 -3.43 9.66
C ILE A 11 -7.81 -4.92 9.46
N LEU A 12 -7.67 -5.41 8.22
CA LEU A 12 -7.97 -6.80 7.87
C LEU A 12 -6.88 -7.77 8.31
N THR A 13 -5.63 -7.35 8.21
CA THR A 13 -4.45 -8.17 8.52
C THR A 13 -3.55 -7.42 9.49
N PRO A 14 -2.77 -8.14 10.33
CA PRO A 14 -1.96 -7.50 11.36
C PRO A 14 -1.04 -6.37 10.83
N CYS A 15 -1.16 -5.17 11.41
CA CYS A 15 -0.40 -3.95 11.05
C CYS A 15 0.80 -3.81 11.97
N PHE A 16 2.01 -3.98 11.44
CA PHE A 16 3.23 -3.72 12.19
C PHE A 16 3.62 -2.25 12.05
N CYS A 17 3.02 -1.45 12.91
CA CYS A 17 2.96 0.00 12.82
C CYS A 17 3.48 0.54 14.15
N ALA A 18 4.52 1.38 14.12
CA ALA A 18 5.21 1.85 15.33
C ALA A 18 5.57 3.32 15.19
N GLY A 19 5.60 4.00 16.33
CA GLY A 19 5.88 5.43 16.43
C GLY A 19 7.32 5.76 16.77
N ASN A 20 7.46 6.86 17.51
CA ASN A 20 8.73 7.19 18.15
C ASN A 20 9.07 6.17 19.24
N ASP A 21 8.05 5.62 19.91
CA ASP A 21 8.20 4.44 20.75
C ASP A 21 8.03 3.17 19.89
N PRO A 22 9.10 2.39 19.65
CA PRO A 22 9.00 1.14 18.91
C PRO A 22 8.20 0.05 19.66
N LYS A 23 7.89 0.27 20.94
CA LYS A 23 7.08 -0.63 21.77
C LYS A 23 5.60 -0.27 21.76
N GLY A 24 5.20 0.89 21.25
CA GLY A 24 3.80 1.30 21.10
C GLY A 24 3.33 1.12 19.66
N ALA A 25 2.24 0.37 19.46
CA ALA A 25 1.68 0.29 18.13
C ALA A 25 0.98 1.62 17.81
N GLU A 26 1.32 2.24 16.68
CA GLU A 26 0.81 3.58 16.33
C GLU A 26 0.59 3.69 14.82
N ILE A 27 -0.58 4.21 14.42
CA ILE A 27 -0.85 4.62 13.05
C ILE A 27 -0.59 6.12 12.92
N ARG A 28 0.40 6.48 12.11
CA ARG A 28 0.86 7.87 11.97
C ARG A 28 0.41 8.47 10.65
N ALA A 29 -0.06 9.73 10.72
CA ALA A 29 -0.42 10.51 9.53
C ALA A 29 0.75 10.63 8.55
N THR A 30 1.97 10.74 9.05
CA THR A 30 3.20 10.77 8.24
C THR A 30 3.45 9.48 7.47
N SER A 31 3.13 8.32 8.07
CA SER A 31 3.28 7.02 7.42
C SER A 31 2.23 6.83 6.33
N ILE A 32 0.98 7.25 6.59
CA ILE A 32 -0.09 7.28 5.57
C ILE A 32 0.32 8.18 4.41
N LYS A 33 0.79 9.40 4.71
CA LYS A 33 1.25 10.35 3.70
C LYS A 33 2.35 9.75 2.81
N GLY A 34 3.36 9.14 3.41
CA GLY A 34 4.45 8.48 2.66
C GLY A 34 3.94 7.39 1.72
N MET A 35 2.93 6.62 2.12
CA MET A 35 2.31 5.64 1.24
C MET A 35 1.45 6.29 0.14
N MET A 36 0.77 7.40 0.42
CA MET A 36 0.04 8.15 -0.61
C MET A 36 0.99 8.66 -1.69
N HIS A 37 2.14 9.22 -1.31
CA HIS A 37 3.21 9.59 -2.27
C HIS A 37 3.60 8.39 -3.15
N TRP A 38 3.86 7.23 -2.53
CA TRP A 38 4.26 6.02 -3.26
C TRP A 38 3.20 5.55 -4.25
N TRP A 39 1.94 5.44 -3.82
CA TRP A 39 0.83 5.04 -4.69
C TRP A 39 0.54 6.06 -5.79
N TYR A 40 0.68 7.35 -5.49
CA TYR A 40 0.47 8.41 -6.49
C TYR A 40 1.50 8.27 -7.60
N ARG A 41 2.78 8.08 -7.24
CA ARG A 41 3.84 7.80 -8.21
C ARG A 41 3.56 6.53 -9.02
N ALA A 42 3.12 5.46 -8.37
CA ALA A 42 2.84 4.19 -9.03
C ALA A 42 1.70 4.27 -10.04
N LEU A 43 0.67 5.08 -9.75
CA LEU A 43 -0.53 5.20 -10.59
C LEU A 43 -0.45 6.32 -11.65
N TYR A 44 0.27 7.42 -11.36
CA TYR A 44 0.28 8.62 -12.22
C TYR A 44 1.65 8.95 -12.82
N GLY A 45 2.74 8.35 -12.33
CA GLY A 45 4.08 8.48 -12.93
C GLY A 45 4.76 9.86 -12.84
N GLY A 46 4.13 10.90 -12.28
CA GLY A 46 4.66 12.27 -12.28
C GLY A 46 5.13 12.79 -10.92
N PHE A 47 6.44 13.03 -10.75
CA PHE A 47 7.03 13.63 -9.55
C PHE A 47 6.62 15.10 -9.34
N ASP A 48 6.48 15.88 -10.41
CA ASP A 48 6.17 17.30 -10.31
C ASP A 48 4.74 17.54 -9.83
N ASP A 49 3.81 16.71 -10.31
CA ASP A 49 2.41 16.79 -9.93
C ASP A 49 2.14 16.28 -8.52
N GLU A 50 2.87 15.24 -8.11
CA GLU A 50 2.89 14.78 -6.72
C GLU A 50 3.35 15.89 -5.78
N ARG A 51 4.43 16.62 -6.12
CA ARG A 51 4.97 17.72 -5.30
C ARG A 51 3.95 18.84 -5.11
N LYS A 52 3.18 19.19 -6.15
CA LYS A 52 2.10 20.20 -6.05
C LYS A 52 1.01 19.83 -5.04
N ILE A 53 0.82 18.54 -4.77
CA ILE A 53 -0.21 18.05 -3.84
C ILE A 53 0.38 17.84 -2.44
N PHE A 54 1.49 17.12 -2.35
CA PHE A 54 2.03 16.66 -1.07
C PHE A 54 3.17 17.54 -0.54
N GLY A 55 3.66 18.48 -1.34
CA GLY A 55 4.82 19.32 -1.05
C GLY A 55 6.14 18.62 -1.35
N GLY A 56 7.18 19.42 -1.61
CA GLY A 56 8.55 18.95 -1.80
C GLY A 56 9.57 19.82 -1.07
N ILE A 57 10.80 19.31 -0.98
CA ILE A 57 11.96 20.10 -0.55
C ILE A 57 12.71 20.54 -1.80
N GLU A 58 13.19 21.78 -1.81
CA GLU A 58 14.03 22.29 -2.87
C GLU A 58 15.34 21.50 -2.92
N ILE A 59 15.65 20.89 -4.06
CA ILE A 59 16.93 20.19 -4.24
C ILE A 59 17.95 21.25 -4.64
N LYS A 60 18.93 21.46 -3.78
CA LYS A 60 20.14 22.23 -4.10
C LYS A 60 21.27 21.24 -4.25
N ASP A 61 21.49 20.79 -5.48
CA ASP A 61 22.69 20.04 -5.82
C ASP A 61 23.58 20.89 -6.75
N ASN A 62 24.88 20.62 -6.80
CA ASN A 62 25.85 21.45 -7.52
C ASN A 62 25.55 21.54 -9.04
N GLU A 63 24.83 20.56 -9.59
CA GLU A 63 24.47 20.48 -11.01
C GLU A 63 22.99 20.81 -11.29
N ILE A 64 22.11 20.77 -10.27
CA ILE A 64 20.66 20.96 -10.44
C ILE A 64 20.16 21.98 -9.41
N LYS A 65 19.77 23.16 -9.89
CA LYS A 65 19.08 24.20 -9.09
C LYS A 65 17.62 24.28 -9.51
N GLU A 66 16.78 23.44 -8.91
CA GLU A 66 15.34 23.51 -9.12
C GLU A 66 14.72 24.45 -8.07
N LYS A 67 14.27 25.65 -8.48
CA LYS A 67 13.57 26.57 -7.58
C LYS A 67 12.10 26.20 -7.47
N LEU A 68 11.67 25.73 -6.30
CA LEU A 68 10.26 25.50 -6.00
C LEU A 68 9.58 26.79 -5.52
N SER A 69 8.35 27.03 -6.00
CA SER A 69 7.52 28.10 -5.44
C SER A 69 7.17 27.82 -3.97
N PHE A 70 6.81 28.86 -3.21
CA PHE A 70 6.38 28.69 -1.82
C PHE A 70 5.17 27.73 -1.70
N LYS A 71 4.30 27.72 -2.72
CA LYS A 71 3.15 26.82 -2.77
C LYS A 71 3.61 25.36 -2.96
N ASP A 72 4.58 25.09 -3.84
CA ASP A 72 5.05 23.72 -4.11
C ASP A 72 5.93 23.13 -2.99
N ARG A 73 6.39 23.96 -2.05
CA ARG A 73 7.13 23.50 -0.85
C ARG A 73 6.24 22.92 0.24
N ARG A 74 4.93 23.16 0.20
CA ARG A 74 3.99 22.78 1.26
C ARG A 74 2.90 21.88 0.70
N SER A 75 2.48 20.93 1.51
CA SER A 75 1.34 20.06 1.19
C SER A 75 0.07 20.90 1.06
N SER A 76 -0.67 20.72 -0.02
CA SER A 76 -2.04 21.28 -0.17
C SER A 76 -3.07 20.51 0.67
N ILE A 77 -2.71 19.31 1.13
CA ILE A 77 -3.55 18.43 1.94
C ILE A 77 -3.02 18.28 3.37
N ASP A 78 -3.94 18.24 4.33
CA ASP A 78 -3.73 17.80 5.71
C ASP A 78 -4.32 16.40 5.92
N ILE A 79 -3.63 15.58 6.70
CA ILE A 79 -4.05 14.21 7.01
C ILE A 79 -4.30 14.12 8.52
N LYS A 80 -5.52 13.75 8.89
CA LYS A 80 -5.91 13.52 10.28
C LYS A 80 -6.33 12.07 10.45
N ILE A 81 -5.92 11.47 11.57
CA ILE A 81 -6.37 10.15 12.00
C ILE A 81 -7.14 10.33 13.31
N THR A 82 -8.33 9.77 13.38
CA THR A 82 -9.18 9.78 14.59
C THR A 82 -9.83 8.42 14.82
N ASP A 83 -10.54 8.29 15.93
CA ASP A 83 -11.41 7.16 16.23
C ASP A 83 -10.71 5.79 16.15
N PHE A 84 -9.42 5.77 16.50
CA PHE A 84 -8.65 4.53 16.51
C PHE A 84 -9.10 3.64 17.67
N ILE A 85 -9.52 2.42 17.33
CA ILE A 85 -9.87 1.36 18.28
C ILE A 85 -9.24 0.07 17.76
N GLY A 86 -8.32 -0.54 18.51
CA GLY A 86 -7.60 -1.72 18.03
C GLY A 86 -7.12 -2.65 19.14
N ASP A 87 -6.89 -3.90 18.75
CA ASP A 87 -6.22 -4.92 19.56
C ASP A 87 -4.72 -4.85 19.29
N GLU A 88 -4.01 -4.24 20.23
CA GLU A 88 -2.56 -4.05 20.15
C GLU A 88 -1.82 -5.10 20.98
N GLU A 89 -0.72 -5.60 20.44
CA GLU A 89 0.24 -6.40 21.21
C GLU A 89 1.65 -5.83 21.06
N LYS A 90 2.32 -5.67 22.20
CA LYS A 90 3.69 -5.18 22.29
C LYS A 90 4.66 -6.35 22.40
N ASN A 91 5.85 -6.19 21.83
CA ASN A 91 6.96 -7.15 21.93
C ASN A 91 6.54 -8.60 21.61
N ILE A 92 6.05 -8.84 20.39
CA ILE A 92 5.63 -10.18 19.98
C ILE A 92 6.80 -11.16 20.09
N THR A 93 6.59 -12.21 20.88
CA THR A 93 7.55 -13.32 21.03
C THR A 93 7.53 -14.23 19.80
N GLU A 94 8.64 -14.94 19.56
CA GLU A 94 8.74 -15.92 18.47
C GLU A 94 7.60 -16.96 18.50
N ASN A 95 7.23 -17.49 19.68
CA ASN A 95 6.14 -18.47 19.81
C ASN A 95 4.77 -17.92 19.39
N LYS A 96 4.57 -16.60 19.51
CA LYS A 96 3.30 -15.95 19.15
C LYS A 96 3.26 -15.51 17.69
N ILE A 97 4.41 -15.40 17.02
CA ILE A 97 4.46 -14.86 15.66
C ILE A 97 3.71 -15.72 14.64
N THR A 98 3.67 -17.04 14.84
CA THR A 98 2.91 -18.00 14.02
C THR A 98 1.40 -17.90 14.24
N SER A 99 0.97 -17.38 15.39
CA SER A 99 -0.45 -17.07 15.61
C SER A 99 -0.90 -15.88 14.75
N ILE A 100 0.01 -14.93 14.48
CA ILE A 100 -0.22 -13.73 13.67
C ILE A 100 -0.23 -14.03 12.18
N GLY A 101 0.68 -14.89 11.71
CA GLY A 101 0.74 -15.27 10.30
C GLY A 101 1.91 -16.19 9.96
N PRO A 102 2.14 -16.46 8.67
CA PRO A 102 3.21 -17.37 8.24
C PRO A 102 4.59 -16.87 8.66
N LYS A 103 5.37 -17.70 9.38
CA LYS A 103 6.70 -17.35 9.92
C LYS A 103 7.65 -16.80 8.84
N TYR A 104 7.64 -17.41 7.65
CA TYR A 104 8.48 -16.96 6.52
C TYR A 104 8.19 -15.50 6.11
N LEU A 105 6.93 -15.08 6.10
CA LEU A 105 6.57 -13.70 5.76
C LEU A 105 6.90 -12.72 6.90
N LEU A 106 6.89 -13.22 8.14
CA LEU A 106 7.12 -12.46 9.37
C LEU A 106 8.55 -12.50 9.91
N TYR A 107 9.50 -13.08 9.16
CA TYR A 107 10.90 -13.10 9.55
C TYR A 107 11.40 -11.70 9.96
N GLY A 108 11.98 -11.58 11.15
CA GLY A 108 12.52 -10.32 11.69
C GLY A 108 11.46 -9.35 12.23
N MET A 109 10.25 -9.84 12.49
CA MET A 109 9.18 -9.08 13.14
C MET A 109 9.04 -9.43 14.63
N GLU A 110 9.84 -10.38 15.13
CA GLU A 110 9.95 -10.68 16.56
C GLU A 110 10.38 -9.42 17.34
N GLY A 111 9.81 -9.23 18.54
CA GLY A 111 10.07 -8.08 19.40
C GLY A 111 9.41 -6.77 18.94
N ARG A 112 8.66 -6.76 17.83
CA ARG A 112 7.91 -5.58 17.36
C ARG A 112 6.53 -5.51 18.03
N CYS A 113 5.93 -4.32 17.99
CA CYS A 113 4.51 -4.12 18.26
C CYS A 113 3.66 -4.39 17.00
N VAL A 114 2.40 -4.76 17.20
CA VAL A 114 1.43 -5.00 16.14
C VAL A 114 0.05 -4.52 16.56
N ILE A 115 -0.75 -4.13 15.58
CA ILE A 115 -2.20 -4.00 15.70
C ILE A 115 -2.80 -5.20 14.98
N LYS A 116 -3.38 -6.16 15.73
CA LYS A 116 -3.89 -7.41 15.15
C LYS A 116 -5.15 -7.20 14.33
N LYS A 117 -6.03 -6.33 14.85
CA LYS A 117 -7.32 -5.93 14.29
C LYS A 117 -7.66 -4.56 14.85
N GLY A 118 -8.49 -3.79 14.16
CA GLY A 118 -8.93 -2.49 14.62
C GLY A 118 -9.59 -1.68 13.54
N ASN A 119 -10.07 -0.50 13.90
CA ASN A 119 -10.64 0.47 12.99
C ASN A 119 -10.08 1.86 13.28
N PHE A 120 -10.09 2.72 12.27
CA PHE A 120 -9.77 4.13 12.43
C PHE A 120 -10.40 4.96 11.31
N LYS A 121 -10.51 6.26 11.54
CA LYS A 121 -10.97 7.22 10.54
C LYS A 121 -9.78 8.01 10.00
N LEU A 122 -9.70 8.09 8.68
CA LEU A 122 -8.77 8.93 7.93
C LEU A 122 -9.55 10.11 7.34
N THR A 123 -9.17 11.34 7.70
CA THR A 123 -9.73 12.56 7.11
C THR A 123 -8.65 13.29 6.31
N LEU A 124 -8.94 13.56 5.04
CA LEU A 124 -8.13 14.39 4.14
C LEU A 124 -8.75 15.78 4.06
N LYS A 125 -7.99 16.82 4.41
CA LYS A 125 -8.48 18.22 4.38
C LYS A 125 -7.69 19.07 3.39
N LYS A 126 -8.38 19.82 2.54
CA LYS A 126 -7.77 20.85 1.69
C LYS A 126 -7.40 22.06 2.54
N LYS A 127 -6.15 22.50 2.44
CA LYS A 127 -5.65 23.69 3.13
C LYS A 127 -6.11 24.96 2.40
N PRO A 128 -6.70 25.97 3.09
CA PRO A 128 -7.26 27.16 2.45
C PRO A 128 -6.30 27.94 1.56
N LEU A 129 -5.01 27.95 1.91
CA LEU A 129 -3.94 28.61 1.15
C LEU A 129 -3.71 27.99 -0.25
N PHE A 130 -4.36 26.86 -0.54
CA PHE A 130 -4.16 26.03 -1.71
C PHE A 130 -5.46 25.81 -2.49
N ASN A 131 -6.42 26.73 -2.39
CA ASN A 131 -7.69 26.63 -3.11
C ASN A 131 -7.53 26.50 -4.64
N GLU A 132 -6.46 27.07 -5.21
CA GLU A 132 -6.13 26.99 -6.64
C GLU A 132 -5.10 25.89 -6.98
N ALA A 133 -4.58 25.17 -5.98
CA ALA A 133 -3.56 24.15 -6.23
C ALA A 133 -4.17 22.91 -6.89
N LYS A 134 -3.31 22.12 -7.57
CA LYS A 134 -3.70 20.79 -8.06
C LYS A 134 -4.30 20.00 -6.89
N GLU A 135 -5.52 19.54 -7.07
CA GLU A 135 -6.20 18.73 -6.07
C GLU A 135 -5.78 17.26 -6.17
N LEU A 136 -5.93 16.56 -5.06
CA LEU A 136 -5.83 15.11 -5.06
C LEU A 136 -7.07 14.54 -5.77
N ASP A 137 -6.82 13.77 -6.82
CA ASP A 137 -7.84 13.20 -7.68
C ASP A 137 -8.73 12.21 -6.92
N ASP A 138 -10.04 12.24 -7.19
CA ASP A 138 -11.02 11.39 -6.53
C ASP A 138 -10.79 9.92 -6.87
N ASN A 139 -10.39 9.65 -8.12
CA ASN A 139 -10.01 8.30 -8.54
C ASN A 139 -8.80 7.80 -7.76
N PHE A 140 -7.82 8.66 -7.47
CA PHE A 140 -6.70 8.29 -6.60
C PHE A 140 -7.20 7.95 -5.19
N ILE A 141 -8.07 8.78 -4.61
CA ILE A 141 -8.59 8.55 -3.24
C ILE A 141 -9.33 7.22 -3.18
N LEU A 142 -10.16 6.92 -4.16
CA LEU A 142 -10.89 5.65 -4.25
C LEU A 142 -9.94 4.46 -4.43
N MET A 143 -9.02 4.53 -5.40
CA MET A 143 -8.02 3.49 -5.66
C MET A 143 -7.12 3.22 -4.44
N PHE A 144 -6.65 4.30 -3.82
CA PHE A 144 -5.88 4.23 -2.59
C PHE A 144 -6.70 3.51 -1.52
N SER A 145 -7.95 3.92 -1.30
CA SER A 145 -8.81 3.32 -0.28
C SER A 145 -9.05 1.83 -0.47
N LEU A 146 -9.19 1.36 -1.72
CA LEU A 146 -9.45 -0.04 -2.04
C LEU A 146 -8.21 -0.94 -2.01
N LEU A 147 -7.00 -0.38 -2.22
CA LEU A 147 -5.74 -1.15 -2.32
C LEU A 147 -4.79 -0.90 -1.14
N PHE A 148 -5.23 -0.15 -0.13
CA PHE A 148 -4.33 0.38 0.88
C PHE A 148 -3.76 -0.67 1.82
N SER A 149 -2.56 -0.39 2.34
CA SER A 149 -1.95 -1.16 3.41
C SER A 149 -0.96 -0.31 4.19
N LEU A 150 -0.79 -0.61 5.47
CA LEU A 150 0.11 0.12 6.36
C LEU A 150 1.13 -0.79 7.05
N GLY A 151 2.24 -0.16 7.46
CA GLY A 151 3.23 -0.82 8.31
C GLY A 151 4.27 -1.66 7.59
N SER A 152 5.09 -2.31 8.42
CA SER A 152 6.10 -3.26 7.96
C SER A 152 5.44 -4.48 7.34
N ARG A 153 6.09 -5.05 6.32
CA ARG A 153 5.57 -6.20 5.54
C ARG A 153 4.27 -5.92 4.78
N SER A 154 3.90 -4.64 4.61
CA SER A 154 2.71 -4.23 3.84
C SER A 154 2.68 -4.68 2.38
N ARG A 155 3.85 -4.93 1.79
CA ARG A 155 3.98 -5.51 0.44
C ARG A 155 3.83 -7.03 0.40
N LYS A 156 3.76 -7.69 1.56
CA LYS A 156 3.57 -9.14 1.72
C LYS A 156 2.17 -9.49 2.27
N GLY A 157 1.19 -8.60 2.10
CA GLY A 157 -0.19 -8.81 2.54
C GLY A 157 -0.53 -8.34 3.96
N PHE A 158 0.46 -8.00 4.79
CA PHE A 158 0.22 -7.49 6.15
C PHE A 158 -0.27 -6.04 6.17
N GLY A 159 -0.94 -5.64 7.25
CA GLY A 159 -1.53 -4.31 7.41
C GLY A 159 -2.45 -3.87 6.28
N SER A 160 -3.00 -4.82 5.49
CA SER A 160 -4.05 -4.55 4.50
C SER A 160 -5.28 -3.97 5.20
N LEU A 161 -5.82 -2.92 4.61
CA LEU A 161 -6.95 -2.17 5.13
C LEU A 161 -8.13 -2.32 4.18
N TRP A 162 -9.34 -2.21 4.72
CA TRP A 162 -10.55 -2.21 3.91
C TRP A 162 -11.50 -1.11 4.34
N PRO A 163 -12.04 -0.32 3.40
CA PRO A 163 -12.97 0.74 3.76
C PRO A 163 -14.31 0.16 4.22
N LYS A 164 -14.88 0.79 5.25
CA LYS A 164 -16.28 0.62 5.71
C LYS A 164 -17.17 1.75 5.24
N ASN A 165 -16.59 2.92 5.04
CA ASN A 165 -17.25 4.07 4.49
C ASN A 165 -16.22 4.92 3.73
N ILE A 166 -16.63 5.47 2.60
CA ILE A 166 -15.82 6.40 1.80
C ILE A 166 -16.73 7.58 1.44
N ILE A 167 -16.33 8.78 1.84
CA ILE A 167 -16.98 10.04 1.48
C ILE A 167 -15.94 10.91 0.78
N ILE A 168 -16.23 11.39 -0.43
CA ILE A 168 -15.37 12.30 -1.20
C ILE A 168 -16.20 13.53 -1.55
N ASP A 169 -15.72 14.71 -1.19
CA ASP A 169 -16.43 16.00 -1.35
C ASP A 169 -17.90 15.97 -0.88
N GLY A 170 -18.18 15.22 0.18
CA GLY A 170 -19.52 15.07 0.76
C GLY A 170 -20.42 14.04 0.06
N GLN A 171 -19.95 13.40 -1.01
CA GLN A 171 -20.64 12.32 -1.70
C GLN A 171 -20.13 10.97 -1.21
N ARG A 172 -21.05 10.03 -0.96
CA ARG A 172 -20.71 8.67 -0.54
C ARG A 172 -20.36 7.83 -1.76
N GLU A 173 -19.18 7.22 -1.73
CA GLU A 173 -18.74 6.31 -2.78
C GLU A 173 -19.19 4.88 -2.51
N ASN A 174 -19.41 4.10 -3.58
CA ASN A 174 -19.73 2.68 -3.45
C ASN A 174 -18.48 1.87 -3.09
N ILE A 175 -18.61 0.96 -2.13
CA ILE A 175 -17.56 0.00 -1.78
C ILE A 175 -17.94 -1.32 -2.47
N PRO A 176 -17.08 -1.86 -3.36
CA PRO A 176 -17.39 -3.09 -4.08
C PRO A 176 -17.68 -4.26 -3.13
N GLU A 177 -18.77 -4.97 -3.37
CA GLU A 177 -19.15 -6.13 -2.57
C GLU A 177 -18.62 -7.42 -3.16
N ASN A 178 -18.54 -7.54 -4.49
CA ASN A 178 -18.09 -8.75 -5.19
C ASN A 178 -16.90 -8.48 -6.13
N LYS A 179 -16.34 -9.56 -6.70
CA LYS A 179 -15.16 -9.47 -7.59
C LYS A 179 -15.42 -8.65 -8.84
N VAL A 180 -16.61 -8.73 -9.42
CA VAL A 180 -16.95 -8.03 -10.67
C VAL A 180 -16.97 -6.54 -10.40
N GLU A 181 -17.72 -6.10 -9.38
CA GLU A 181 -17.75 -4.70 -8.94
C GLU A 181 -16.36 -4.19 -8.56
N PHE A 182 -15.54 -5.02 -7.91
CA PHE A 182 -14.20 -4.62 -7.55
C PHE A 182 -13.33 -4.40 -8.79
N ILE A 183 -13.34 -5.35 -9.73
CA ILE A 183 -12.62 -5.22 -10.99
C ILE A 183 -13.11 -3.99 -11.77
N ASP A 184 -14.41 -3.75 -11.82
CA ASP A 184 -15.00 -2.60 -12.54
C ASP A 184 -14.66 -1.27 -11.87
N ALA A 185 -14.70 -1.21 -10.54
CA ALA A 185 -14.27 -0.04 -9.76
C ALA A 185 -12.79 0.27 -9.99
N ILE A 186 -11.94 -0.76 -10.07
CA ILE A 186 -10.53 -0.58 -10.40
C ILE A 186 -10.39 -0.17 -11.89
N LYS A 187 -10.93 -0.91 -12.87
CA LYS A 187 -10.78 -0.60 -14.31
C LYS A 187 -11.26 0.80 -14.70
N SER A 188 -12.40 1.21 -14.18
CA SER A 188 -12.98 2.53 -14.50
C SER A 188 -12.17 3.70 -13.90
N LYS A 189 -11.28 3.41 -12.95
CA LYS A 189 -10.53 4.41 -12.16
C LYS A 189 -9.01 4.26 -12.30
N VAL A 190 -8.52 3.17 -12.87
CA VAL A 190 -7.11 2.91 -13.10
C VAL A 190 -6.61 3.81 -14.21
N ILE A 191 -5.63 4.63 -13.84
CA ILE A 191 -5.02 5.62 -14.73
C ILE A 191 -3.71 5.08 -15.32
N SER A 192 -3.07 4.12 -14.65
CA SER A 192 -1.87 3.44 -15.18
C SER A 192 -2.25 2.17 -15.95
N LYS A 193 -1.98 2.17 -17.26
CA LYS A 193 -2.07 0.97 -18.12
C LYS A 193 -1.08 -0.14 -17.74
N ASP A 194 -0.17 0.14 -16.79
CA ASP A 194 0.91 -0.74 -16.38
C ASP A 194 0.59 -1.55 -15.12
N MET A 195 -0.51 -1.25 -14.44
CA MET A 195 -0.93 -2.01 -13.27
C MET A 195 -1.69 -3.26 -13.70
N LYS A 196 -1.21 -4.43 -13.29
CA LYS A 196 -1.87 -5.73 -13.43
C LYS A 196 -2.23 -6.31 -12.07
N MET A 197 -3.32 -7.07 -12.02
CA MET A 197 -3.80 -7.68 -10.78
C MET A 197 -4.24 -9.13 -10.96
N LYS A 198 -4.09 -9.91 -9.88
CA LYS A 198 -4.60 -11.29 -9.82
C LYS A 198 -5.07 -11.68 -8.43
N PHE A 199 -6.23 -12.31 -8.39
CA PHE A 199 -6.69 -13.08 -7.25
C PHE A 199 -5.92 -14.40 -7.15
N ILE A 200 -5.20 -14.60 -6.05
CA ILE A 200 -4.40 -15.81 -5.82
C ILE A 200 -5.30 -17.02 -5.50
N SER A 201 -6.50 -16.78 -4.95
CA SER A 201 -7.47 -17.81 -4.64
C SER A 201 -8.93 -17.37 -4.90
N GLN A 202 -9.87 -18.29 -4.71
CA GLN A 202 -11.31 -18.04 -4.84
C GLN A 202 -11.95 -17.41 -3.59
N GLY A 203 -11.13 -16.95 -2.64
CA GLY A 203 -11.57 -16.33 -1.39
C GLY A 203 -11.48 -17.28 -0.22
N GLU A 204 -11.07 -16.74 0.91
CA GLU A 204 -10.78 -17.48 2.13
C GLU A 204 -11.73 -17.06 3.27
N VAL A 205 -11.92 -17.95 4.23
CA VAL A 205 -12.81 -17.71 5.38
C VAL A 205 -12.23 -16.72 6.40
N SER A 206 -10.91 -16.55 6.42
CA SER A 206 -10.22 -15.62 7.30
C SER A 206 -9.08 -14.88 6.60
N SER A 207 -8.71 -13.72 7.13
CA SER A 207 -7.55 -12.97 6.64
C SER A 207 -6.24 -13.71 6.86
N LYS A 208 -6.16 -14.55 7.91
CA LYS A 208 -5.01 -15.43 8.15
C LYS A 208 -4.87 -16.50 7.08
N ASP A 209 -5.97 -17.09 6.63
CA ASP A 209 -5.95 -18.07 5.53
C ASP A 209 -5.54 -17.40 4.22
N ALA A 210 -6.00 -16.18 3.95
CA ALA A 210 -5.51 -15.39 2.81
C ALA A 210 -4.00 -15.12 2.88
N LEU A 211 -3.45 -14.81 4.07
CA LEU A 211 -2.00 -14.69 4.26
C LEU A 211 -1.27 -16.03 4.03
N ASN A 212 -1.86 -17.17 4.43
CA ASN A 212 -1.31 -18.49 4.14
C ASN A 212 -1.26 -18.75 2.63
N LYS A 213 -2.30 -18.37 1.85
CA LYS A 213 -2.27 -18.46 0.39
C LYS A 213 -1.17 -17.61 -0.25
N ILE A 214 -0.95 -16.40 0.27
CA ILE A 214 0.17 -15.54 -0.17
C ILE A 214 1.51 -16.21 0.11
N HIS A 215 1.65 -16.80 1.31
CA HIS A 215 2.84 -17.57 1.67
C HIS A 215 3.07 -18.73 0.71
N ASP A 216 2.07 -19.56 0.47
CA ASP A 216 2.19 -20.74 -0.39
C ASP A 216 2.54 -20.35 -1.83
N PHE A 217 1.94 -19.28 -2.34
CA PHE A 217 2.25 -18.72 -3.64
C PHE A 217 3.72 -18.28 -3.75
N LEU A 218 4.24 -17.58 -2.74
CA LEU A 218 5.64 -17.13 -2.70
C LEU A 218 6.61 -18.29 -2.52
N TYR A 219 6.32 -19.18 -1.58
CA TYR A 219 7.19 -20.30 -1.23
C TYR A 219 7.35 -21.30 -2.39
N GLN A 220 6.28 -21.56 -3.15
CA GLN A 220 6.33 -22.37 -4.36
C GLN A 220 7.22 -21.73 -5.45
N LYS A 221 7.25 -20.39 -5.54
CA LYS A 221 8.08 -19.67 -6.51
C LYS A 221 9.55 -19.62 -6.09
N ASP A 222 9.84 -19.34 -4.82
CA ASP A 222 11.22 -19.30 -4.30
C ASP A 222 11.92 -20.67 -4.45
N ARG A 223 11.20 -21.78 -4.25
CA ARG A 223 11.72 -23.14 -4.50
C ARG A 223 12.05 -23.42 -5.97
N ARG A 224 11.35 -22.79 -6.92
CA ARG A 224 11.60 -22.99 -8.36
C ARG A 224 12.79 -22.18 -8.87
N GLN A 225 13.22 -21.16 -8.14
CA GLN A 225 14.29 -20.27 -8.59
C GLN A 225 15.69 -20.68 -8.15
N GLY A 226 15.85 -21.59 -7.18
CA GLY A 226 17.16 -22.05 -6.73
C GLY A 226 17.94 -20.93 -6.02
N ASN A 227 18.47 -21.20 -4.83
CA ASN A 227 19.32 -20.22 -4.15
C ASN A 227 20.68 -20.14 -4.84
N GLU A 228 20.86 -19.21 -5.78
CA GLU A 228 22.20 -18.78 -6.15
C GLU A 228 22.84 -18.08 -4.94
N LYS A 229 23.75 -18.79 -4.26
CA LYS A 229 24.54 -18.24 -3.15
C LYS A 229 25.31 -17.01 -3.63
N GLY A 230 25.03 -15.83 -3.07
CA GLY A 230 25.98 -14.72 -3.15
C GLY A 230 25.43 -13.30 -3.22
N ASP A 231 24.13 -13.09 -3.48
CA ASP A 231 23.65 -11.71 -3.67
C ASP A 231 23.35 -11.02 -2.33
N LYS A 232 24.31 -10.21 -1.86
CA LYS A 232 24.22 -9.43 -0.60
C LYS A 232 23.27 -8.22 -0.72
N ASP A 233 22.77 -7.93 -1.91
CA ASP A 233 21.83 -6.85 -2.16
C ASP A 233 20.39 -7.28 -1.77
N ARG A 234 19.92 -6.85 -0.60
CA ARG A 234 18.51 -7.02 -0.20
C ARG A 234 17.63 -6.09 -1.05
N ILE A 235 16.86 -6.64 -1.99
CA ILE A 235 16.00 -5.87 -2.91
C ILE A 235 14.55 -5.85 -2.40
N PRO A 236 13.86 -4.69 -2.38
CA PRO A 236 12.43 -4.65 -2.16
C PRO A 236 11.69 -5.38 -3.31
N SER A 237 10.81 -6.35 -3.01
CA SER A 237 9.98 -7.01 -4.04
C SER A 237 9.00 -6.03 -4.74
N PRO A 238 8.91 -6.01 -6.09
CA PRO A 238 7.91 -5.27 -6.86
C PRO A 238 6.54 -5.93 -6.79
N LEU A 239 6.47 -7.16 -6.26
CA LEU A 239 5.23 -7.86 -6.01
C LEU A 239 4.59 -7.26 -4.77
N LEU A 240 3.38 -6.74 -4.95
CA LEU A 240 2.59 -6.17 -3.88
C LEU A 240 1.45 -7.14 -3.61
N PHE A 241 1.51 -7.76 -2.44
CA PHE A 241 0.41 -8.57 -1.96
C PHE A 241 -0.47 -7.72 -1.05
N LYS A 242 -1.79 -7.88 -1.23
CA LYS A 242 -2.85 -7.31 -0.39
C LYS A 242 -3.83 -8.42 -0.02
N VAL A 243 -4.54 -8.21 1.08
CA VAL A 243 -5.75 -8.96 1.38
C VAL A 243 -6.90 -7.97 1.31
N ILE A 244 -7.86 -8.22 0.43
CA ILE A 244 -9.09 -7.43 0.34
C ILE A 244 -10.27 -8.24 0.89
N LYS A 245 -11.38 -7.57 1.21
CA LYS A 245 -12.58 -8.21 1.75
C LYS A 245 -13.75 -7.94 0.81
N LEU A 246 -14.31 -8.98 0.24
CA LEU A 246 -15.49 -8.90 -0.62
C LEU A 246 -16.53 -9.85 -0.03
N GLU A 247 -17.76 -9.37 0.15
CA GLU A 247 -18.80 -10.02 0.94
C GLU A 247 -18.24 -10.45 2.32
N ASN A 248 -18.27 -11.75 2.60
CA ASN A 248 -17.79 -12.36 3.83
C ASN A 248 -16.50 -13.16 3.63
N LYS A 249 -15.75 -12.90 2.55
CA LYS A 249 -14.53 -13.62 2.19
C LYS A 249 -13.33 -12.68 2.08
N TYR A 250 -12.15 -13.25 2.33
CA TYR A 250 -10.86 -12.57 2.24
C TYR A 250 -10.11 -13.03 1.00
N PHE A 251 -9.72 -12.09 0.16
CA PHE A 251 -9.10 -12.39 -1.13
C PHE A 251 -7.63 -11.97 -1.13
N PRO A 252 -6.70 -12.94 -1.24
CA PRO A 252 -5.29 -12.63 -1.46
C PRO A 252 -5.10 -12.11 -2.88
N LEU A 253 -4.64 -10.88 -2.99
CA LEU A 253 -4.52 -10.13 -4.22
C LEU A 253 -3.04 -9.83 -4.50
N LEU A 254 -2.59 -10.16 -5.69
CA LEU A 254 -1.29 -9.78 -6.23
C LEU A 254 -1.47 -8.57 -7.14
N ILE A 255 -0.66 -7.53 -6.93
CA ILE A 255 -0.60 -6.32 -7.75
C ILE A 255 0.83 -6.17 -8.26
N VAL A 256 0.96 -5.85 -9.54
CA VAL A 256 2.22 -5.77 -10.28
C VAL A 256 2.19 -4.53 -11.15
N PHE A 257 3.23 -3.70 -11.09
CA PHE A 257 3.40 -2.55 -11.97
C PHE A 257 4.46 -2.87 -13.03
N LYS A 258 4.10 -2.78 -14.32
CA LYS A 258 5.00 -3.04 -15.46
C LYS A 258 6.05 -1.94 -15.65
N ASN A 259 5.78 -0.69 -15.29
CA ASN A 259 6.68 0.44 -15.53
C ASN A 259 7.45 0.99 -14.30
N GLN A 260 8.74 1.21 -14.57
CA GLN A 260 9.70 2.24 -14.11
C GLN A 260 10.01 2.53 -12.63
N ILE A 261 9.19 2.25 -11.61
CA ILE A 261 9.62 2.59 -10.22
C ILE A 261 10.81 1.72 -9.75
N MET A 262 11.02 0.56 -10.38
CA MET A 262 11.99 -0.45 -9.95
C MET A 262 13.18 -0.64 -10.90
N ASN A 263 13.15 0.00 -12.08
CA ASN A 263 14.27 -0.04 -13.02
C ASN A 263 15.32 0.99 -12.61
N ASP A 264 16.25 0.56 -11.76
CA ASP A 264 17.50 1.30 -11.53
C ASP A 264 18.48 0.93 -12.66
N PRO A 265 18.76 1.83 -13.63
CA PRO A 265 19.64 1.56 -14.75
C PRO A 265 21.07 1.22 -14.29
N LYS A 266 21.45 1.56 -13.05
CA LYS A 266 22.77 1.26 -12.49
C LYS A 266 22.92 -0.21 -12.03
N LYS A 267 21.84 -1.01 -12.04
CA LYS A 267 21.88 -2.40 -11.54
C LYS A 267 21.23 -3.40 -12.53
N PRO A 268 21.92 -3.76 -13.63
CA PRO A 268 21.35 -4.52 -14.76
C PRO A 268 20.94 -5.96 -14.43
N LYS A 269 21.59 -6.63 -13.45
CA LYS A 269 21.15 -7.96 -12.96
C LYS A 269 19.71 -7.95 -12.43
N ARG A 270 19.22 -6.79 -11.97
CA ARG A 270 17.85 -6.60 -11.48
C ARG A 270 16.82 -6.77 -12.58
N LYS A 271 17.15 -6.39 -13.82
CA LYS A 271 16.23 -6.44 -14.95
C LYS A 271 15.85 -7.89 -15.28
N GLN A 272 16.81 -8.82 -15.27
CA GLN A 272 16.58 -10.23 -15.66
C GLN A 272 15.68 -11.02 -14.70
N VAL A 273 15.84 -10.86 -13.38
CA VAL A 273 14.97 -11.52 -12.38
C VAL A 273 13.54 -11.03 -12.50
N TRP A 274 13.38 -9.71 -12.68
CA TRP A 274 12.06 -9.11 -12.82
C TRP A 274 11.43 -9.40 -14.17
N ASP A 275 12.19 -9.38 -15.28
CA ASP A 275 11.69 -9.76 -16.61
C ASP A 275 11.12 -11.19 -16.60
N LYS A 276 11.77 -12.13 -15.89
CA LYS A 276 11.24 -13.50 -15.71
C LYS A 276 9.94 -13.52 -14.92
N ILE A 277 9.88 -12.76 -13.82
CA ILE A 277 8.67 -12.64 -13.00
C ILE A 277 7.55 -11.96 -13.79
N TYR A 278 7.84 -10.88 -14.52
CA TYR A 278 6.89 -10.18 -15.37
C TYR A 278 6.41 -11.05 -16.53
N ALA A 279 7.28 -11.83 -17.18
CA ALA A 279 6.94 -12.80 -18.23
C ALA A 279 5.99 -13.89 -17.72
N GLU A 280 6.25 -14.47 -16.54
CA GLU A 280 5.32 -15.38 -15.87
C GLU A 280 4.00 -14.69 -15.50
N MET A 281 4.05 -13.36 -15.29
CA MET A 281 2.91 -12.55 -14.87
C MET A 281 2.15 -11.92 -16.03
N GLU A 282 2.61 -12.05 -17.28
CA GLU A 282 1.87 -11.57 -18.44
C GLU A 282 0.55 -12.33 -18.64
N ASN A 283 0.48 -13.55 -18.12
CA ASN A 283 -0.68 -14.43 -18.12
C ASN A 283 -1.61 -14.26 -16.88
N LEU A 284 -1.36 -13.28 -16.01
CA LEU A 284 -2.30 -12.93 -14.94
C LEU A 284 -3.41 -12.06 -15.54
N ASN A 285 -4.63 -12.58 -15.66
CA ASN A 285 -5.72 -11.90 -16.38
C ASN A 285 -7.01 -11.76 -15.54
N ASP A 286 -6.91 -11.17 -14.34
CA ASP A 286 -8.10 -10.60 -13.69
C ASP A 286 -8.21 -9.09 -13.99
N LEU A 287 -7.07 -8.39 -14.11
CA LEU A 287 -6.93 -7.01 -14.59
C LEU A 287 -5.56 -6.79 -15.25
#